data_AF-A0A5N4DXZ4-F1
#
_entry.id   AF-A0A5N4DXZ4-F1
#
_cell.length_a   1.000
_cell.length_b   1.000
_cell.length_c   1.000
_cell.angle_alpha   90.00
_cell.angle_beta   90.00
_cell.angle_gamma   90.00
#
_symmetry.space_group_name_H-M   'P 1'
#
loop_
_entity.id
_entity.type
_entity.pdbx_description
1 polymer ?
#
loop_
_entity_poly.entity_id
_entity_poly.type
_entity_poly.pdbx_seq_one_letter_code
_entity_poly.pdbx_strand_id
1 'polypeptide(L)'
;MNKKWYGKVEATRILLEKGKCNPNLLNGQLSSPLHFAAGGGHAEIVQILLNHPEVDRHITDQQGRSPLNICEENKQNNWEEAAKLLKEAINKPYEKVRIYRMDGSYRSVELKHGNNTTVQQIMEGMRLSQETQQYFTIWICSENLSLQLKPYHKPLQHVRDWPEILAELTNLDPQRETPQLFLRRDVRLPLEVEKKVCFKILFTVI
;
A
#
# COMPACT_ATOMS: atom_id res chain seq x y z
N MET A 1 9.58 11.32 -26.11
CA MET A 1 9.25 12.65 -25.54
C MET A 1 9.66 12.67 -24.07
N ASN A 2 10.82 13.26 -23.75
CA ASN A 2 11.28 13.42 -22.37
C ASN A 2 10.45 14.53 -21.70
N LYS A 3 9.38 14.16 -20.98
CA LYS A 3 8.63 15.11 -20.15
C LYS A 3 9.54 15.56 -19.00
N LYS A 4 10.14 16.74 -19.14
CA LYS A 4 10.93 17.40 -18.10
C LYS A 4 10.02 17.71 -16.92
N TRP A 5 10.29 17.11 -15.76
CA TRP A 5 9.61 17.46 -14.51
C TRP A 5 10.17 18.80 -14.00
N TYR A 6 9.31 19.74 -13.62
CA TYR A 6 9.69 21.14 -13.35
C TYR A 6 9.84 21.48 -11.86
N GLY A 7 9.75 20.50 -10.97
CA GLY A 7 9.92 20.71 -9.53
C GLY A 7 8.90 21.68 -8.89
N LYS A 8 7.64 21.64 -9.33
CA LYS A 8 6.58 22.55 -8.85
C LYS A 8 6.00 22.09 -7.51
N VAL A 9 6.64 22.53 -6.41
CA VAL A 9 6.28 22.19 -5.02
C VAL A 9 4.79 22.36 -4.74
N GLU A 10 4.24 23.55 -4.99
CA GLU A 10 2.86 23.86 -4.63
C GLU A 10 1.85 23.03 -5.44
N ALA A 11 2.14 22.78 -6.71
CA ALA A 11 1.31 21.91 -7.53
C ALA A 11 1.30 20.48 -6.97
N THR A 12 2.46 19.94 -6.57
CA THR A 12 2.55 18.62 -5.94
C THR A 12 1.76 18.56 -4.64
N ARG A 13 1.86 19.58 -3.79
CA ARG A 13 1.10 19.68 -2.53
C ARG A 13 -0.40 19.62 -2.78
N ILE A 14 -0.91 20.47 -3.68
CA ILE A 14 -2.34 20.53 -4.01
C ILE A 14 -2.83 19.19 -4.57
N LEU A 15 -2.07 18.53 -5.43
CA LEU A 15 -2.45 17.25 -6.02
C LEU A 15 -2.54 16.13 -4.97
N LEU A 16 -1.60 16.08 -4.03
CA LEU A 16 -1.64 15.09 -2.94
C LEU A 16 -2.76 15.38 -1.94
N GLU A 17 -2.87 16.63 -1.47
CA GLU A 17 -3.79 16.99 -0.38
C GLU A 17 -5.25 17.11 -0.85
N LYS A 18 -5.49 17.79 -1.98
CA LYS A 18 -6.86 18.03 -2.50
C LYS A 18 -7.26 17.03 -3.56
N GLY A 19 -6.33 16.67 -4.43
CA GLY A 19 -6.57 15.70 -5.50
C GLY A 19 -6.63 14.24 -5.02
N LYS A 20 -6.21 13.97 -3.78
CA LYS A 20 -6.09 12.62 -3.21
C LYS A 20 -5.32 11.66 -4.14
N CYS A 21 -4.34 12.20 -4.87
CA CYS A 21 -3.58 11.43 -5.83
C CYS A 21 -2.72 10.37 -5.12
N ASN A 22 -2.59 9.20 -5.76
CA ASN A 22 -1.66 8.18 -5.30
C ASN A 22 -0.21 8.70 -5.34
N PRO A 23 0.53 8.79 -4.21
CA PRO A 23 1.92 9.23 -4.22
C PRO A 23 2.86 8.26 -4.97
N ASN A 24 2.40 7.03 -5.22
CA ASN A 24 3.15 5.95 -5.85
C ASN A 24 2.69 5.67 -7.28
N LEU A 25 1.92 6.57 -7.90
CA LEU A 25 1.39 6.37 -9.25
C LEU A 25 2.53 6.18 -10.25
N LEU A 26 2.49 5.09 -11.02
CA LEU A 26 3.52 4.79 -12.00
C LEU A 26 3.19 5.38 -13.37
N ASN A 27 4.20 5.88 -14.07
CA ASN A 27 4.08 6.19 -15.49
C ASN A 27 4.26 4.92 -16.36
N GLY A 28 4.24 5.08 -17.69
CA GLY A 28 4.44 3.96 -18.63
C GLY A 28 5.82 3.29 -18.59
N GLN A 29 6.81 3.90 -17.93
CA GLN A 29 8.15 3.34 -17.69
C GLN A 29 8.33 2.87 -16.23
N LEU A 30 7.22 2.68 -15.52
CA LEU A 30 7.20 2.28 -14.11
C LEU A 30 7.96 3.24 -13.16
N SER A 31 8.18 4.48 -13.57
CA SER A 31 8.75 5.52 -12.71
C SER A 31 7.66 6.22 -11.90
N SER A 32 7.93 6.43 -10.62
CA SER A 32 7.04 7.09 -9.66
C SER A 32 7.35 8.58 -9.49
N PRO A 33 6.47 9.39 -8.86
CA PRO A 33 6.75 10.77 -8.50
C PRO A 33 8.04 10.92 -7.69
N LEU A 34 8.35 9.95 -6.81
CA LEU A 34 9.56 9.97 -6.01
C LEU A 34 10.83 9.82 -6.86
N HIS A 35 10.79 9.01 -7.94
CA HIS A 35 11.88 8.92 -8.90
C HIS A 35 12.14 10.25 -9.61
N PHE A 36 11.09 10.94 -10.06
CA PHE A 36 11.23 12.22 -10.74
C PHE A 36 11.71 13.34 -9.80
N ALA A 37 11.18 13.38 -8.58
CA ALA A 37 11.59 14.35 -7.58
C ALA A 37 13.06 14.16 -7.18
N ALA A 38 13.48 12.91 -6.94
CA ALA A 38 14.85 12.57 -6.58
C ALA A 38 15.82 12.77 -7.73
N GLY A 39 15.51 12.27 -8.93
CA GLY A 39 16.34 12.40 -10.13
C GLY A 39 16.51 13.84 -10.61
N GLY A 40 15.57 14.73 -10.27
CA GLY A 40 15.67 16.17 -10.49
C GLY A 40 16.26 16.94 -9.30
N GLY A 41 16.67 16.28 -8.21
CA GLY A 41 17.20 16.93 -7.00
C GLY A 41 16.25 17.91 -6.33
N HIS A 42 14.93 17.67 -6.43
CA HIS A 42 13.90 18.51 -5.84
C HIS A 42 13.65 18.10 -4.38
N ALA A 43 14.60 18.41 -3.49
CA ALA A 43 14.60 17.99 -2.09
C ALA A 43 13.28 18.30 -1.35
N GLU A 44 12.67 19.47 -1.59
CA GLU A 44 11.39 19.82 -0.97
C GLU A 44 10.24 18.90 -1.40
N ILE A 45 10.18 18.51 -2.68
CA ILE A 45 9.16 17.55 -3.16
C ILE A 45 9.46 16.14 -2.62
N VAL A 46 10.73 15.75 -2.55
CA VAL A 46 11.14 14.49 -1.91
C VAL A 46 10.65 14.47 -0.45
N GLN A 47 10.83 15.56 0.28
CA GLN A 47 10.34 15.70 1.65
C GLN A 47 8.82 15.58 1.75
N ILE A 48 8.08 16.23 0.86
CA ILE A 48 6.60 16.15 0.80
C ILE A 48 6.15 14.70 0.56
N LEU A 49 6.72 14.02 -0.43
CA LEU A 49 6.37 12.65 -0.76
C LEU A 49 6.71 11.69 0.38
N LEU A 50 7.90 11.81 0.98
CA LEU A 50 8.33 10.94 2.09
C LEU A 50 7.52 11.13 3.38
N ASN A 51 6.84 12.27 3.53
CA ASN A 51 5.93 12.53 4.65
C ASN A 51 4.48 12.10 4.35
N HIS A 52 4.17 11.67 3.12
CA HIS A 52 2.84 11.18 2.79
C HIS A 52 2.65 9.76 3.34
N PRO A 53 1.56 9.46 4.08
CA PRO A 53 1.39 8.18 4.77
C PRO A 53 1.35 6.98 3.83
N GLU A 54 0.84 7.16 2.62
CA GLU A 54 0.76 6.07 1.65
C GLU A 54 2.04 5.81 0.84
N VAL A 55 3.11 6.60 1.03
CA VAL A 55 4.31 6.54 0.18
C VAL A 55 5.03 5.19 0.28
N ASP A 56 5.42 4.68 -0.87
CA ASP A 56 6.33 3.56 -1.02
C ASP A 56 7.75 4.08 -1.21
N ARG A 57 8.52 4.13 -0.11
CA ARG A 57 9.90 4.62 -0.15
C ARG A 57 10.90 3.61 -0.72
N HIS A 58 10.49 2.36 -0.92
CA HIS A 58 11.30 1.28 -1.50
C HIS A 58 10.93 1.00 -2.96
N ILE A 59 10.12 1.87 -3.56
CA ILE A 59 9.67 1.75 -4.95
C ILE A 59 10.85 1.72 -5.92
N THR A 60 10.73 0.92 -6.97
CA THR A 60 11.75 0.80 -8.03
C THR A 60 11.13 1.07 -9.40
N ASP A 61 11.95 1.58 -10.32
CA ASP A 61 11.56 1.79 -11.72
C ASP A 61 11.63 0.49 -12.55
N GLN A 62 11.35 0.57 -13.85
CA GLN A 62 11.41 -0.58 -14.77
C GLN A 62 12.78 -1.25 -14.83
N GLN A 63 13.87 -0.54 -14.50
CA GLN A 63 15.23 -1.07 -14.46
C GLN A 63 15.63 -1.55 -13.06
N GLY A 64 14.70 -1.56 -12.11
CA GLY A 64 14.96 -1.91 -10.72
C GLY A 64 15.73 -0.85 -9.94
N ARG A 65 15.86 0.38 -10.46
CA ARG A 65 16.56 1.47 -9.77
C ARG A 65 15.65 2.10 -8.73
N SER A 66 16.19 2.40 -7.56
CA SER A 66 15.49 3.18 -6.54
C SER A 66 15.56 4.70 -6.85
N PRO A 67 14.70 5.53 -6.24
CA PRO A 67 14.82 6.98 -6.32
C PRO A 67 16.21 7.50 -5.92
N LEU A 68 16.87 6.86 -4.94
CA LEU A 68 18.22 7.22 -4.53
C LEU A 68 19.24 6.94 -5.63
N ASN A 69 19.13 5.82 -6.34
CA ASN A 69 20.03 5.52 -7.46
C ASN A 69 19.93 6.59 -8.55
N ILE A 70 18.70 6.98 -8.94
CA ILE A 70 18.51 8.03 -9.96
C ILE A 70 19.01 9.39 -9.46
N CYS A 71 18.83 9.69 -8.18
CA CYS A 71 19.33 10.91 -7.55
C CYS A 71 20.86 11.03 -7.65
N GLU A 72 21.58 9.98 -7.27
CA GLU A 72 23.05 9.93 -7.25
C GLU A 72 23.65 9.78 -8.66
N GLU A 73 22.93 9.20 -9.60
CA GLU A 73 23.31 9.10 -11.02
C GLU A 73 23.23 10.46 -11.72
N ASN A 74 22.11 11.17 -11.57
CA ASN A 74 21.84 12.41 -12.32
C ASN A 74 22.54 13.65 -11.73
N LYS A 75 22.68 13.72 -10.40
CA LYS A 75 23.31 14.83 -9.66
C LYS A 75 22.81 16.23 -10.05
N GLN A 76 21.49 16.39 -10.19
CA GLN A 76 20.85 17.67 -10.57
C GLN A 76 20.45 18.50 -9.35
N ASN A 77 20.44 19.83 -9.47
CA ASN A 77 19.94 20.75 -8.42
C ASN A 77 20.48 20.40 -7.01
N ASN A 78 19.62 20.36 -5.99
CA ASN A 78 19.95 20.04 -4.61
C ASN A 78 19.91 18.51 -4.36
N TRP A 79 20.55 17.73 -5.23
CA TRP A 79 20.54 16.26 -5.14
C TRP A 79 21.17 15.73 -3.84
N GLU A 80 22.16 16.42 -3.26
CA GLU A 80 22.80 15.99 -2.01
C GLU A 80 21.79 15.98 -0.84
N GLU A 81 20.98 17.04 -0.74
CA GLU A 81 19.93 17.13 0.27
C GLU A 81 18.82 16.10 -0.01
N ALA A 82 18.41 15.93 -1.28
CA ALA A 82 17.45 14.90 -1.65
C ALA A 82 17.94 13.48 -1.31
N ALA A 83 19.21 13.17 -1.57
CA ALA A 83 19.84 11.89 -1.26
C ALA A 83 19.92 11.67 0.26
N LYS A 84 20.25 12.72 1.03
CA LYS A 84 20.23 12.68 2.50
C LYS A 84 18.83 12.32 3.02
N LEU A 85 17.79 13.01 2.55
CA LEU A 85 16.40 12.72 2.94
C LEU A 85 15.99 11.28 2.63
N LEU A 86 16.37 10.76 1.46
CA LEU A 86 16.09 9.37 1.07
C LEU A 86 16.81 8.35 1.96
N LYS A 87 18.08 8.61 2.31
CA LYS A 87 18.86 7.74 3.22
C LYS A 87 18.26 7.74 4.63
N GLU A 88 17.90 8.89 5.16
CA GLU A 88 17.27 9.02 6.48
C GLU A 88 15.89 8.37 6.54
N ALA A 89 15.13 8.41 5.44
CA ALA A 89 13.81 7.81 5.37
C ALA A 89 13.82 6.28 5.51
N ILE A 90 14.92 5.59 5.23
CA ILE A 90 15.00 4.11 5.41
C ILE A 90 14.79 3.73 6.89
N ASN A 91 15.24 4.58 7.81
CA ASN A 91 15.18 4.32 9.24
C ASN A 91 13.87 4.80 9.90
N LYS A 92 13.02 5.54 9.17
CA LYS A 92 11.72 5.97 9.70
C LYS A 92 10.80 4.76 9.88
N PRO A 93 9.99 4.70 10.94
CA PRO A 93 9.03 3.61 11.13
C PRO A 93 8.06 3.51 9.94
N TYR A 94 7.57 2.30 9.70
CA TYR A 94 6.54 2.04 8.71
C TYR A 94 5.17 2.46 9.24
N GLU A 95 4.33 2.96 8.34
CA GLU A 95 2.90 3.14 8.61
C GLU A 95 2.25 1.79 8.89
N LYS A 96 1.13 1.82 9.63
CA LYS A 96 0.43 0.60 10.06
C LYS A 96 -1.02 0.61 9.59
N VAL A 97 -1.50 -0.55 9.16
CA VAL A 97 -2.91 -0.78 8.84
C VAL A 97 -3.53 -1.73 9.86
N ARG A 98 -4.81 -1.50 10.20
CA ARG A 98 -5.57 -2.42 11.05
C ARG A 98 -6.17 -3.53 10.19
N ILE A 99 -5.90 -4.78 10.56
CA ILE A 99 -6.53 -5.97 10.00
C ILE A 99 -7.48 -6.51 11.06
N TYR A 100 -8.76 -6.33 10.82
CA TYR A 100 -9.84 -6.73 11.72
C TYR A 100 -10.16 -8.22 11.61
N ARG A 101 -10.82 -8.73 12.63
CA ARG A 101 -11.37 -10.07 12.72
C ARG A 101 -12.85 -9.98 12.99
N MET A 102 -13.53 -11.13 12.95
CA MET A 102 -14.99 -11.16 13.11
C MET A 102 -15.46 -10.86 14.54
N ASP A 103 -14.60 -11.07 15.54
CA ASP A 103 -14.85 -10.71 16.95
C ASP A 103 -14.68 -9.20 17.23
N GLY A 104 -14.36 -8.40 16.21
CA GLY A 104 -14.10 -6.96 16.32
C GLY A 104 -12.67 -6.60 16.77
N SER A 105 -11.86 -7.58 17.16
CA SER A 105 -10.44 -7.35 17.44
C SER A 105 -9.66 -7.06 16.15
N TYR A 106 -8.49 -6.43 16.28
CA TYR A 106 -7.62 -6.18 15.14
C TYR A 106 -6.14 -6.36 15.47
N ARG A 107 -5.35 -6.63 14.44
CA ARG A 107 -3.89 -6.55 14.48
C ARG A 107 -3.41 -5.37 13.64
N SER A 108 -2.49 -4.58 14.19
CA SER A 108 -1.78 -3.56 13.41
C SER A 108 -0.63 -4.22 12.65
N VAL A 109 -0.61 -4.07 11.33
CA VAL A 109 0.42 -4.62 10.43
C VAL A 109 1.19 -3.50 9.76
N GLU A 110 2.52 -3.62 9.72
CA GLU A 110 3.41 -2.64 9.09
C GLU A 110 3.37 -2.72 7.55
N LEU A 111 3.28 -1.56 6.92
CA LEU A 111 3.19 -1.38 5.48
C LEU A 111 4.57 -1.08 4.89
N LYS A 112 5.32 -2.14 4.54
CA LYS A 112 6.67 -2.00 4.00
C LYS A 112 6.74 -1.16 2.72
N HIS A 113 5.69 -1.22 1.89
CA HIS A 113 5.61 -0.54 0.60
C HIS A 113 4.45 0.47 0.57
N GLY A 114 4.09 1.07 1.71
CA GLY A 114 2.95 2.01 1.77
C GLY A 114 1.67 1.40 1.19
N ASN A 115 0.97 2.13 0.31
CA ASN A 115 -0.22 1.61 -0.38
C ASN A 115 0.07 0.60 -1.50
N ASN A 116 1.34 0.34 -1.86
CA ASN A 116 1.74 -0.75 -2.75
C ASN A 116 1.87 -2.09 -2.04
N THR A 117 1.77 -2.12 -0.71
CA THR A 117 1.87 -3.36 0.08
C THR A 117 0.80 -4.36 -0.35
N THR A 118 1.22 -5.58 -0.68
CA THR A 118 0.32 -6.61 -1.19
C THR A 118 -0.36 -7.40 -0.07
N VAL A 119 -1.44 -8.13 -0.41
CA VAL A 119 -2.09 -9.07 0.51
C VAL A 119 -1.09 -10.07 1.09
N GLN A 120 -0.21 -10.64 0.25
CA GLN A 120 0.81 -11.59 0.71
C GLN A 120 1.74 -10.96 1.77
N GLN A 121 2.22 -9.74 1.51
CA GLN A 121 3.11 -9.03 2.44
C GLN A 121 2.39 -8.69 3.77
N ILE A 122 1.10 -8.35 3.71
CA ILE A 122 0.28 -8.15 4.93
C ILE A 122 0.15 -9.46 5.70
N MET A 123 -0.12 -10.59 5.02
CA MET A 123 -0.26 -11.91 5.65
C MET A 123 1.04 -12.35 6.36
N GLU A 124 2.20 -12.06 5.79
CA GLU A 124 3.50 -12.26 6.44
C GLU A 124 3.62 -11.41 7.73
N GLY A 125 3.15 -10.16 7.67
CA GLY A 125 3.10 -9.25 8.83
C GLY A 125 2.09 -9.64 9.93
N MET A 126 1.15 -10.55 9.65
CA MET A 126 0.17 -11.02 10.64
C MET A 126 0.77 -11.95 11.71
N ARG A 127 2.00 -12.43 11.52
CA ARG A 127 2.71 -13.35 12.45
C ARG A 127 1.92 -14.62 12.79
N LEU A 128 1.16 -15.12 11.82
CA LEU A 128 0.45 -16.40 11.92
C LEU A 128 1.42 -17.55 11.57
N SER A 129 1.25 -18.73 12.17
CA SER A 129 2.01 -19.91 11.74
C SER A 129 1.66 -20.30 10.30
N GLN A 130 2.57 -20.94 9.57
CA GLN A 130 2.31 -21.41 8.21
C GLN A 130 1.07 -22.33 8.15
N GLU A 131 0.89 -23.17 9.16
CA GLU A 131 -0.30 -24.01 9.30
C GLU A 131 -1.58 -23.18 9.42
N THR A 132 -1.56 -22.05 10.12
CA THR A 132 -2.72 -21.16 10.27
C THR A 132 -2.98 -20.34 9.00
N GLN A 133 -1.93 -19.88 8.32
CA GLN A 133 -2.04 -18.98 7.16
C GLN A 133 -2.83 -19.60 6.00
N GLN A 134 -2.78 -20.92 5.80
CA GLN A 134 -3.45 -21.59 4.68
C GLN A 134 -4.99 -21.48 4.73
N TYR A 135 -5.56 -21.19 5.90
CA TYR A 135 -7.01 -21.15 6.10
C TYR A 135 -7.62 -19.77 5.87
N PHE A 136 -6.80 -18.71 5.86
CA PHE A 136 -7.26 -17.33 5.89
C PHE A 136 -6.58 -16.49 4.83
N THR A 137 -7.25 -15.42 4.42
CA THR A 137 -6.68 -14.38 3.56
C THR A 137 -7.27 -13.03 3.92
N ILE A 138 -6.77 -11.97 3.28
CA ILE A 138 -7.29 -10.62 3.45
C ILE A 138 -8.53 -10.41 2.59
N TRP A 139 -9.54 -9.82 3.22
CA TRP A 139 -10.75 -9.34 2.60
C TRP A 139 -10.84 -7.83 2.79
N ILE A 140 -11.50 -7.16 1.85
CA ILE A 140 -11.98 -5.80 2.04
C ILE A 140 -13.49 -5.86 2.19
N CYS A 141 -14.01 -5.25 3.25
CA CYS A 141 -15.43 -5.31 3.57
C CYS A 141 -15.92 -3.93 4.01
N SER A 142 -17.07 -3.52 3.48
CA SER A 142 -17.94 -2.52 4.10
C SER A 142 -19.14 -3.22 4.75
N GLU A 143 -20.16 -2.47 5.16
CA GLU A 143 -21.37 -3.02 5.78
C GLU A 143 -22.09 -3.99 4.84
N ASN A 144 -22.23 -3.61 3.57
CA ASN A 144 -23.06 -4.33 2.61
C ASN A 144 -22.29 -5.02 1.47
N LEU A 145 -20.95 -4.91 1.44
CA LEU A 145 -20.12 -5.59 0.44
C LEU A 145 -18.86 -6.20 1.07
N SER A 146 -18.57 -7.45 0.73
CA SER A 146 -17.36 -8.16 1.18
C SER A 146 -16.67 -8.82 -0.02
N LEU A 147 -15.41 -8.49 -0.26
CA LEU A 147 -14.62 -9.02 -1.37
C LEU A 147 -13.34 -9.70 -0.88
N GLN A 148 -13.14 -10.95 -1.27
CA GLN A 148 -11.88 -11.65 -1.04
C GLN A 148 -10.80 -11.12 -1.99
N LEU A 149 -9.67 -10.67 -1.43
CA LEU A 149 -8.56 -10.18 -2.23
C LEU A 149 -7.59 -11.31 -2.64
N LYS A 150 -6.95 -11.14 -3.79
CA LYS A 150 -5.90 -12.07 -4.28
C LYS A 150 -4.55 -11.71 -3.64
N PRO A 151 -3.60 -12.67 -3.53
CA PRO A 151 -2.30 -12.44 -2.89
C PRO A 151 -1.51 -11.24 -3.45
N TYR A 152 -1.67 -10.94 -4.74
CA TYR A 152 -1.00 -9.86 -5.45
C TYR A 152 -1.78 -8.53 -5.45
N HIS A 153 -3.02 -8.50 -4.96
CA HIS A 153 -3.78 -7.26 -4.81
C HIS A 153 -3.15 -6.36 -3.76
N LYS A 154 -3.40 -5.06 -3.90
CA LYS A 154 -2.90 -3.98 -3.03
C LYS A 154 -4.09 -3.43 -2.21
N PRO A 155 -4.32 -3.91 -0.97
CA PRO A 155 -5.59 -3.66 -0.28
C PRO A 155 -5.90 -2.18 -0.06
N LEU A 156 -4.88 -1.37 0.21
CA LEU A 156 -5.06 0.08 0.40
C LEU A 156 -5.44 0.82 -0.88
N GLN A 157 -5.10 0.29 -2.06
CA GLN A 157 -5.60 0.84 -3.32
C GLN A 157 -7.09 0.54 -3.50
N HIS A 158 -7.54 -0.66 -3.14
CA HIS A 158 -8.97 -0.98 -3.13
C HIS A 158 -9.75 -0.15 -2.09
N VAL A 159 -9.14 0.18 -0.94
CA VAL A 159 -9.74 1.11 0.04
C VAL A 159 -9.89 2.51 -0.56
N ARG A 160 -8.87 3.00 -1.27
CA ARG A 160 -8.92 4.32 -1.92
C ARG A 160 -9.95 4.36 -3.03
N ASP A 161 -9.97 3.34 -3.87
CA ASP A 161 -10.81 3.22 -5.06
C ASP A 161 -12.16 2.56 -4.72
N TRP A 162 -12.55 2.55 -3.43
CA TRP A 162 -13.77 1.89 -2.97
C TRP A 162 -15.06 2.48 -3.56
N PRO A 163 -15.21 3.82 -3.70
CA PRO A 163 -16.38 4.38 -4.37
C PRO A 163 -16.55 3.87 -5.80
N GLU A 164 -15.46 3.73 -6.54
CA GLU A 164 -15.46 3.20 -7.91
C GLU A 164 -15.82 1.71 -7.92
N ILE A 165 -15.28 0.92 -6.98
CA ILE A 165 -15.64 -0.50 -6.83
C ILE A 165 -17.13 -0.67 -6.51
N LEU A 166 -17.68 0.16 -5.63
CA LEU A 166 -19.11 0.13 -5.30
C LEU A 166 -19.98 0.46 -6.52
N ALA A 167 -19.58 1.46 -7.31
CA ALA A 167 -20.29 1.85 -8.53
C ALA A 167 -20.24 0.77 -9.62
N GLU A 168 -19.15 -0.01 -9.68
CA GLU A 168 -19.01 -1.11 -10.64
C GLU A 168 -19.86 -2.33 -10.25
N LEU A 169 -19.90 -2.67 -8.96
CA LEU A 169 -20.44 -3.95 -8.50
C LEU A 169 -21.84 -3.85 -7.89
N THR A 170 -22.30 -2.66 -7.51
CA THR A 170 -23.51 -2.46 -6.70
C THR A 170 -24.25 -1.16 -7.04
N ASN A 171 -25.41 -0.94 -6.40
CA ASN A 171 -26.13 0.34 -6.40
C ASN A 171 -26.09 1.01 -5.00
N LEU A 172 -25.09 0.70 -4.18
CA LEU A 172 -24.95 1.25 -2.82
C LEU A 172 -24.48 2.71 -2.86
N ASP A 173 -24.87 3.48 -1.85
CA ASP A 173 -24.38 4.85 -1.64
C ASP A 173 -22.95 4.82 -1.06
N PRO A 174 -21.92 5.28 -1.81
CA PRO A 174 -20.54 5.24 -1.33
C PRO A 174 -20.29 6.02 -0.04
N GLN A 175 -21.14 7.02 0.28
CA GLN A 175 -20.98 7.82 1.50
C GLN A 175 -21.37 7.05 2.77
N ARG A 176 -22.14 5.96 2.63
CA ARG A 176 -22.60 5.12 3.75
C ARG A 176 -21.75 3.88 3.95
N GLU A 177 -20.87 3.56 3.01
CA GLU A 177 -20.07 2.35 3.01
C GLU A 177 -18.61 2.66 3.34
N THR A 178 -18.19 2.36 4.57
CA THR A 178 -16.79 2.52 4.98
C THR A 178 -16.05 1.18 4.90
N PRO A 179 -15.08 1.01 3.99
CA PRO A 179 -14.34 -0.24 3.87
C PRO A 179 -13.30 -0.40 4.98
N GLN A 180 -13.13 -1.63 5.44
CA GLN A 180 -12.08 -2.06 6.34
C GLN A 180 -11.46 -3.37 5.85
N LEU A 181 -10.23 -3.64 6.28
CA LEU A 181 -9.54 -4.88 5.94
C LEU A 181 -9.75 -5.92 7.02
N PHE A 182 -10.09 -7.14 6.61
CA PHE A 182 -10.37 -8.26 7.52
C PHE A 182 -9.53 -9.48 7.20
N LEU A 183 -9.10 -10.20 8.22
CA LEU A 183 -8.65 -11.58 8.11
C LEU A 183 -9.88 -12.49 8.16
N ARG A 184 -10.20 -13.17 7.05
CA ARG A 184 -11.34 -14.10 6.98
C ARG A 184 -10.95 -15.40 6.27
N ARG A 185 -11.79 -16.43 6.46
CA ARG A 185 -11.63 -17.74 5.82
C ARG A 185 -11.43 -17.57 4.31
N ASP A 186 -10.46 -18.28 3.74
CA ASP A 186 -10.33 -18.34 2.28
C ASP A 186 -11.53 -19.12 1.71
N VAL A 187 -12.30 -18.49 0.84
CA VAL A 187 -13.46 -19.10 0.18
C VAL A 187 -13.09 -20.37 -0.60
N ARG A 188 -11.83 -20.48 -1.04
CA ARG A 188 -11.31 -21.63 -1.80
C ARG A 188 -10.85 -22.78 -0.92
N LEU A 189 -10.84 -22.62 0.42
CA LEU A 189 -10.42 -23.66 1.35
C LEU A 189 -11.35 -24.89 1.23
N PRO A 190 -10.81 -26.07 0.84
CA PRO A 190 -11.61 -27.28 0.75
C PRO A 190 -12.07 -27.76 2.13
N LEU A 191 -13.29 -28.28 2.20
CA LEU A 191 -13.90 -28.74 3.45
C LEU A 191 -13.12 -29.92 4.08
N GLU A 192 -12.51 -30.77 3.25
CA GLU A 192 -11.71 -31.93 3.68
C GLU A 192 -10.42 -31.51 4.39
N VAL A 193 -9.89 -30.33 4.02
CA VAL A 193 -8.72 -29.74 4.66
C VAL A 193 -9.12 -29.10 5.99
N GLU A 194 -10.24 -28.35 6.00
CA GLU A 194 -10.75 -27.68 7.20
C GLU A 194 -11.15 -28.68 8.31
N LYS A 195 -11.70 -29.85 7.95
CA LYS A 195 -12.03 -30.91 8.91
C LYS A 195 -10.82 -31.47 9.66
N LYS A 196 -9.60 -31.31 9.14
CA LYS A 196 -8.35 -31.78 9.77
C LYS A 196 -7.77 -30.73 10.71
N VAL A 197 -8.36 -29.53 10.78
CA VAL A 197 -7.90 -28.44 11.64
C VAL A 197 -8.02 -28.86 13.10
N CYS A 198 -6.91 -28.79 13.83
CA CYS A 198 -6.93 -28.98 15.28
C CYS A 198 -7.62 -27.80 15.97
N PHE A 199 -8.42 -28.08 17.01
CA PHE A 199 -9.21 -27.10 17.77
C PHE A 199 -8.43 -25.85 18.23
N LYS A 200 -7.11 -25.93 18.43
CA LYS A 200 -6.26 -24.79 18.83
C LYS A 200 -6.18 -23.67 17.79
N ILE A 201 -6.32 -23.98 16.49
CA ILE A 201 -6.24 -22.99 15.41
C ILE A 201 -7.55 -22.20 15.30
N LEU A 202 -8.68 -22.85 15.57
CA LEU A 202 -10.01 -22.24 15.55
C LEU A 202 -10.11 -21.09 16.56
N PHE A 203 -9.74 -21.33 17.83
CA PHE A 203 -9.73 -20.29 18.88
C PHE A 203 -8.74 -19.16 18.65
N THR A 204 -7.78 -19.31 17.73
CA THR A 204 -6.89 -18.21 17.45
C THR A 204 -7.65 -17.11 16.74
N VAL A 205 -8.72 -17.36 15.96
CA VAL A 205 -9.36 -16.42 15.00
C VAL A 205 -10.83 -16.06 15.27
N ILE A 206 -11.47 -16.71 16.24
CA ILE A 206 -12.80 -16.34 16.78
C ILE A 206 -12.67 -15.56 18.08
#